data_AF-A0A1T4P135-F1
#
_entry.id   AF-A0A1T4P135-F1
#
_cell.length_a   1.000
_cell.length_b   1.000
_cell.length_c   1.000
_cell.angle_alpha   90.00
_cell.angle_beta   90.00
_cell.angle_gamma   90.00
#
_symmetry.space_group_name_H-M   'P 1'
#
loop_
_entity.id
_entity.type
_entity.pdbx_description
1 polymer ?
#
loop_
_entity_poly.entity_id
_entity_poly.type
_entity_poly.pdbx_seq_one_letter_code
_entity_poly.pdbx_strand_id
1 'polypeptide(L)'
;MKISEAQYKYAQRRVEELLEVVTDTTLPTSTESIELSIMSTFVEEYEKRYHPIEKLTLAEVIKQGLKAKGMTQKDLSQAVGLSTSRISDFTQGKSEPTLATAGEICRVLDIMPEAMLSL
;
A
#
# COMPACT_ATOMS: atom_id res chain seq x y z
N MET A 1 -5.00 8.01 23.65
CA MET A 1 -3.99 7.57 24.64
C MET A 1 -2.63 7.51 23.94
N LYS A 2 -1.51 7.91 24.55
CA LYS A 2 -0.20 7.80 23.90
C LYS A 2 0.40 6.44 24.22
N ILE A 3 0.55 5.57 23.23
CA ILE A 3 1.19 4.26 23.37
C ILE A 3 2.70 4.49 23.40
N SER A 4 3.37 3.98 24.43
CA SER A 4 4.84 4.02 24.54
C SER A 4 5.48 2.92 23.70
N GLU A 5 6.75 3.09 23.34
CA GLU A 5 7.52 2.06 22.61
C GLU A 5 7.57 0.71 23.37
N ALA A 6 7.63 0.76 24.71
CA ALA A 6 7.60 -0.45 25.53
C ALA A 6 6.25 -1.18 25.44
N GLN A 7 5.14 -0.44 25.44
CA GLN A 7 3.79 -1.00 25.26
C GLN A 7 3.61 -1.55 23.85
N TYR A 8 4.13 -0.87 22.82
CA TYR A 8 4.14 -1.35 21.44
C TYR A 8 4.88 -2.68 21.32
N LYS A 9 6.13 -2.76 21.81
CA LYS A 9 6.94 -3.99 21.76
C LYS A 9 6.29 -5.15 22.52
N TYR A 10 5.63 -4.86 23.65
CA TYR A 10 4.86 -5.87 24.36
C TYR A 10 3.67 -6.37 23.52
N ALA A 11 2.86 -5.45 23.00
CA ALA A 11 1.69 -5.78 22.20
C ALA A 11 2.07 -6.58 20.94
N GLN A 12 3.15 -6.18 20.26
CA GLN A 12 3.66 -6.87 19.08
C GLN A 12 4.04 -8.32 19.38
N ARG A 13 4.86 -8.57 20.42
CA ARG A 13 5.21 -9.93 20.84
C ARG A 13 3.95 -10.74 21.19
N ARG A 14 3.00 -10.12 21.87
CA ARG A 14 1.77 -10.80 22.28
C ARG A 14 0.87 -11.16 21.09
N VAL A 15 0.82 -10.30 20.07
CA VAL A 15 0.16 -10.61 18.79
C VAL A 15 0.79 -11.85 18.15
N GLU A 16 2.12 -11.92 18.07
CA GLU A 16 2.82 -13.09 17.52
C GLU A 16 2.46 -14.39 18.26
N GLU A 17 2.49 -14.36 19.60
CA GLU A 17 2.08 -15.51 20.43
C GLU A 17 0.61 -15.91 20.21
N LEU A 18 -0.30 -14.93 20.11
CA LEU A 18 -1.73 -15.19 19.93
C LEU A 18 -2.05 -15.73 18.52
N LEU A 19 -1.29 -15.33 17.50
CA LEU A 19 -1.45 -15.86 16.14
C LEU A 19 -1.06 -17.34 16.02
N GLU A 20 -0.30 -17.90 16.97
CA GLU A 20 -0.01 -19.34 17.00
C GLU A 20 -1.22 -20.18 17.46
N VAL A 21 -2.15 -19.58 18.21
CA VAL A 21 -3.29 -20.28 18.84
C VAL A 21 -4.65 -19.86 18.29
N VAL A 22 -4.78 -18.64 17.77
CA VAL A 22 -6.00 -18.14 17.13
C VAL A 22 -6.01 -18.57 15.66
N THR A 23 -6.99 -19.39 15.29
CA THR A 23 -7.18 -19.89 13.93
C THR A 23 -8.53 -19.43 13.37
N ASP A 24 -8.79 -19.69 12.09
CA ASP A 24 -10.08 -19.38 11.44
C ASP A 24 -11.29 -20.09 12.08
N THR A 25 -11.05 -21.10 12.92
CA THR A 25 -12.11 -21.84 13.64
C THR A 25 -12.30 -21.37 15.09
N THR A 26 -11.42 -20.50 15.58
CA THR A 26 -11.49 -19.96 16.94
C THR A 26 -12.66 -18.99 17.04
N LEU A 27 -13.49 -19.15 18.09
CA LEU A 27 -14.63 -18.26 18.30
C LEU A 27 -14.17 -16.81 18.51
N PRO A 28 -14.75 -15.82 17.81
CA PRO A 28 -14.38 -14.41 17.99
C PRO A 28 -14.56 -13.88 19.41
N THR A 29 -15.44 -14.53 20.19
CA THR A 29 -15.72 -14.21 21.59
C THR A 29 -14.82 -14.94 22.58
N SER A 30 -13.90 -15.78 22.10
CA SER A 30 -12.89 -16.40 22.95
C SER A 30 -11.96 -15.34 23.55
N THR A 31 -11.37 -15.66 24.69
CA THR A 31 -10.47 -14.72 25.38
C THR A 31 -9.29 -14.36 24.50
N GLU A 32 -8.74 -15.32 23.78
CA GLU A 32 -7.57 -15.18 22.90
C GLU A 32 -7.89 -14.32 21.68
N SER A 33 -9.06 -14.49 21.05
CA SER A 33 -9.48 -13.65 19.93
C SER A 33 -9.76 -12.20 20.35
N ILE A 34 -10.37 -12.00 21.51
CA ILE A 34 -10.59 -10.66 22.08
C ILE A 34 -9.24 -10.02 22.42
N GLU A 35 -8.33 -10.76 23.06
CA GLU A 35 -7.00 -10.25 23.39
C GLU A 35 -6.22 -9.88 22.13
N LEU A 36 -6.26 -10.72 21.08
CA LEU A 36 -5.59 -10.47 19.81
C LEU A 36 -6.10 -9.18 19.18
N SER A 37 -7.43 -8.96 19.18
CA SER A 37 -8.03 -7.73 18.66
C SER A 37 -7.57 -6.50 19.43
N ILE A 38 -7.52 -6.57 20.76
CA ILE A 38 -7.05 -5.47 21.60
C ILE A 38 -5.57 -5.19 21.33
N MET A 39 -4.69 -6.20 21.38
CA MET A 39 -3.25 -6.02 21.16
C MET A 39 -2.95 -5.50 19.75
N SER A 40 -3.66 -5.99 18.74
CA SER A 40 -3.54 -5.50 17.36
C SER A 40 -3.92 -4.01 17.26
N THR A 41 -4.95 -3.57 17.99
CA THR A 41 -5.33 -2.15 18.06
C THR A 41 -4.19 -1.30 18.64
N PHE A 42 -3.48 -1.80 19.65
CA PHE A 42 -2.32 -1.08 20.22
C PHE A 42 -1.15 -0.98 19.23
N VAL A 43 -0.87 -2.07 18.50
CA VAL A 43 0.17 -2.09 17.46
C VAL A 43 -0.17 -1.08 16.35
N GLU A 44 -1.39 -1.16 15.81
CA GLU A 44 -1.86 -0.31 14.71
C GLU A 44 -1.81 1.18 15.07
N GLU A 45 -2.30 1.57 16.25
CA GLU A 45 -2.32 2.98 16.66
C GLU A 45 -0.91 3.55 16.90
N TYR A 46 0.05 2.72 17.31
CA TYR A 46 1.45 3.13 17.41
C TYR A 46 2.08 3.28 16.02
N GLU A 47 1.88 2.30 15.13
CA GLU A 47 2.44 2.29 13.78
C GLU A 47 1.89 3.44 12.93
N LYS A 48 0.59 3.72 12.96
CA LYS A 48 0.02 4.90 12.28
C LYS A 48 0.73 6.20 12.65
N ARG A 49 1.22 6.31 13.89
CA ARG A 49 1.85 7.52 14.42
C ARG A 49 3.36 7.60 14.16
N TYR A 50 4.05 6.47 14.24
CA TYR A 50 5.52 6.42 14.24
C TYR A 50 6.10 5.72 13.01
N HIS A 51 5.31 4.89 12.34
CA HIS A 51 5.64 4.11 11.14
C HIS A 51 4.51 4.18 10.09
N PRO A 52 4.02 5.37 9.70
CA PRO A 52 2.93 5.46 8.75
C PRO A 52 3.32 4.82 7.43
N ILE A 53 2.44 3.97 6.89
CA ILE A 53 2.58 3.49 5.51
C ILE A 53 2.27 4.68 4.60
N GLU A 54 3.31 5.30 4.06
CA GLU A 54 3.13 6.37 3.10
C GLU A 54 2.44 5.83 1.85
N LYS A 55 1.40 6.54 1.39
CA LYS A 55 0.79 6.24 0.09
C LYS A 55 1.87 6.40 -0.97
N LEU A 56 1.96 5.43 -1.87
CA LEU A 56 2.83 5.54 -3.04
C LEU A 56 2.49 6.81 -3.80
N THR A 57 3.51 7.54 -4.21
CA THR A 57 3.36 8.64 -5.15
C THR A 57 2.89 8.10 -6.50
N LEU A 58 2.26 8.95 -7.30
CA LEU A 58 1.84 8.61 -8.66
C LEU A 58 2.96 7.99 -9.50
N ALA A 59 4.16 8.57 -9.36
CA ALA A 59 5.37 8.12 -10.03
C ALA A 59 5.74 6.68 -9.64
N GLU A 60 5.60 6.34 -8.37
CA GLU A 60 5.87 5.00 -7.85
C GLU A 60 4.79 4.01 -8.26
N VAL A 61 3.51 4.41 -8.27
CA VAL A 61 2.40 3.58 -8.76
C VAL A 61 2.64 3.15 -10.21
N ILE A 62 3.02 4.10 -11.09
CA ILE A 62 3.34 3.80 -12.48
C ILE A 62 4.58 2.89 -12.59
N LYS A 63 5.64 3.15 -11.80
CA LYS A 63 6.85 2.32 -11.78
C LYS A 63 6.56 0.88 -11.32
N GLN A 64 5.72 0.71 -10.30
CA GLN A 64 5.32 -0.60 -9.80
C GLN A 64 4.45 -1.34 -10.81
N GLY A 65 3.51 -0.66 -11.47
CA GLY A 65 2.72 -1.24 -12.55
C GLY A 65 3.57 -1.71 -13.73
N LEU A 66 4.56 -0.91 -14.16
CA LEU A 66 5.54 -1.30 -15.16
C LEU A 66 6.31 -2.57 -14.75
N LYS A 67 6.82 -2.59 -13.50
CA LYS A 67 7.55 -3.74 -12.96
C LYS A 67 6.66 -5.00 -12.90
N ALA A 68 5.44 -4.87 -12.41
CA ALA A 68 4.49 -5.98 -12.29
C ALA A 68 4.12 -6.58 -13.64
N LYS A 69 3.96 -5.74 -14.68
CA LYS A 69 3.74 -6.19 -16.06
C LYS A 69 4.99 -6.59 -16.84
N GLY A 70 6.19 -6.39 -16.28
CA GLY A 70 7.44 -6.58 -17.02
C GLY A 70 7.58 -5.64 -18.23
N MET A 71 6.93 -4.48 -18.21
CA MET A 71 6.94 -3.49 -19.29
C MET A 71 8.01 -2.42 -19.06
N THR A 72 8.60 -1.93 -20.14
CA THR A 72 9.49 -0.77 -20.11
C THR A 72 8.70 0.53 -20.28
N GLN A 73 9.33 1.67 -19.96
CA GLN A 73 8.73 2.99 -20.26
C GLN A 73 8.49 3.19 -21.76
N LYS A 74 9.31 2.57 -22.62
CA LYS A 74 9.14 2.62 -24.07
C LYS A 74 7.86 1.90 -24.50
N ASP A 75 7.60 0.72 -23.93
CA ASP A 75 6.39 -0.05 -24.25
C ASP A 75 5.12 0.71 -23.82
N LEU A 76 5.15 1.31 -22.62
CA LEU A 76 4.04 2.15 -22.16
C LEU A 76 3.87 3.39 -23.05
N SER A 77 4.97 4.00 -23.50
CA SER A 77 4.91 5.17 -24.39
C SER A 77 4.21 4.83 -25.72
N GLN A 78 4.49 3.65 -26.28
CA GLN A 78 3.84 3.15 -27.49
C GLN A 78 2.35 2.84 -27.25
N ALA A 79 2.02 2.23 -26.11
CA ALA A 79 0.65 1.84 -25.79
C ALA A 79 -0.28 3.04 -25.53
N VAL A 80 0.22 4.10 -24.90
CA VAL A 80 -0.56 5.31 -24.54
C VAL A 80 -0.42 6.41 -25.59
N GLY A 81 0.41 6.22 -26.62
CA GLY A 81 0.61 7.22 -27.69
C GLY A 81 1.32 8.48 -27.22
N LEU A 82 2.16 8.39 -26.19
CA LEU A 82 2.95 9.50 -25.65
C LEU A 82 4.45 9.32 -25.94
N SER A 83 5.20 10.41 -25.92
CA SER A 83 6.66 10.30 -26.02
C SER A 83 7.25 9.60 -24.80
N THR A 84 8.33 8.86 -24.98
CA THR A 84 9.02 8.20 -23.86
C THR A 84 9.54 9.23 -22.84
N SER A 85 9.89 10.45 -23.28
CA SER A 85 10.22 11.56 -22.36
C SER A 85 9.03 11.94 -21.46
N ARG A 86 7.81 11.97 -22.00
CA ARG A 86 6.61 12.28 -21.21
C ARG A 86 6.32 11.20 -20.15
N ILE A 87 6.47 9.93 -20.52
CA ILE A 87 6.37 8.81 -19.57
C ILE A 87 7.48 8.89 -18.51
N SER A 88 8.68 9.27 -18.90
CA SER A 88 9.80 9.49 -17.98
C SER A 88 9.47 10.60 -16.98
N ASP A 89 8.88 11.71 -17.41
CA ASP A 89 8.45 12.79 -16.49
C ASP A 89 7.45 12.29 -15.45
N PHE A 90 6.48 11.44 -15.85
CA PHE A 90 5.50 10.86 -14.94
C PHE A 90 6.17 9.92 -13.93
N THR A 91 7.00 8.98 -14.39
CA THR A 91 7.69 8.02 -13.51
C THR A 91 8.75 8.67 -12.62
N GLN A 92 9.24 9.87 -12.97
CA GLN A 92 10.14 10.67 -12.12
C GLN A 92 9.39 11.66 -11.21
N GLY A 93 8.07 11.76 -11.33
CA GLY A 93 7.25 12.71 -10.54
C GLY A 93 7.45 14.17 -10.93
N LYS A 94 8.01 14.47 -12.11
CA LYS A 94 8.22 15.84 -12.61
C LYS A 94 6.93 16.50 -13.07
N SER A 95 5.96 15.72 -13.51
CA SER A 95 4.63 16.18 -13.89
C SER A 95 3.63 15.05 -13.72
N GLU A 96 2.35 15.40 -13.63
CA GLU A 96 1.27 14.44 -13.58
C GLU A 96 0.61 14.27 -14.96
N PRO A 97 0.13 13.06 -15.29
CA PRO A 97 -0.73 12.83 -16.44
C PRO A 97 -2.09 13.53 -16.26
N THR A 98 -2.75 13.85 -17.37
CA THR A 98 -4.17 14.27 -17.31
C THR A 98 -5.04 13.10 -16.88
N LEU A 99 -6.28 13.36 -16.41
CA LEU A 99 -7.19 12.29 -16.00
C LEU A 99 -7.44 11.25 -17.12
N ALA A 100 -7.54 11.72 -18.37
CA ALA A 100 -7.70 10.83 -19.52
C ALA A 100 -6.48 9.91 -19.70
N THR A 101 -5.27 10.49 -19.66
CA THR A 101 -4.01 9.74 -19.74
C THR A 101 -3.82 8.80 -18.56
N ALA A 102 -4.16 9.23 -17.34
CA ALA A 102 -4.10 8.38 -16.14
C ALA A 102 -5.01 7.16 -16.30
N GLY A 103 -6.24 7.34 -16.80
CA GLY A 103 -7.15 6.25 -17.10
C GLY A 103 -6.61 5.26 -18.16
N GLU A 104 -5.91 5.76 -19.17
CA GLU A 104 -5.23 4.89 -20.14
C GLU A 104 -4.07 4.12 -19.53
N ILE A 105 -3.22 4.78 -18.73
CA ILE A 105 -2.12 4.14 -18.01
C ILE A 105 -2.68 3.04 -17.08
N CYS A 106 -3.78 3.30 -16.36
CA CYS A 106 -4.45 2.30 -15.54
C CYS A 106 -4.83 1.05 -16.34
N ARG A 107 -5.48 1.22 -17.50
CA ARG A 107 -5.87 0.08 -18.35
C ARG A 107 -4.66 -0.67 -18.89
N VAL A 108 -3.61 0.03 -19.33
CA VAL A 108 -2.41 -0.58 -19.90
C VAL A 108 -1.63 -1.35 -18.84
N LEU A 109 -1.48 -0.79 -17.63
CA LEU A 109 -0.69 -1.38 -16.56
C LEU A 109 -1.50 -2.27 -15.60
N ASP A 110 -2.81 -2.39 -15.79
CA ASP A 110 -3.73 -3.11 -14.91
C ASP A 110 -3.71 -2.56 -13.47
N ILE A 111 -3.73 -1.23 -13.36
CA ILE A 111 -3.74 -0.50 -12.09
C ILE A 111 -5.18 -0.05 -11.79
N MET A 112 -5.66 -0.38 -10.60
CA MET A 112 -6.93 0.11 -10.09
C MET A 112 -6.93 1.65 -10.04
N PRO A 113 -7.92 2.36 -10.61
CA PRO A 113 -7.93 3.81 -10.66
C PRO A 113 -7.73 4.51 -9.31
N GLU A 114 -8.20 3.91 -8.21
CA GLU A 114 -8.04 4.39 -6.85
C GLU A 114 -6.56 4.56 -6.47
N ALA A 115 -5.71 3.65 -6.91
CA ALA A 115 -4.26 3.72 -6.67
C ALA A 115 -3.60 4.89 -7.42
N MET A 116 -4.18 5.34 -8.54
CA MET A 116 -3.69 6.50 -9.31
C MET A 116 -4.29 7.83 -8.85
N LEU A 117 -5.41 7.84 -8.13
CA LEU A 117 -6.16 9.10 -7.89
C LEU A 117 -5.89 9.77 -6.55
N SER A 118 -4.90 9.31 -5.77
CA SER A 118 -4.54 9.89 -4.45
C SER A 118 -5.74 10.11 -3.51
N LEU A 119 -6.84 9.36 -3.69
CA LEU A 119 -8.04 9.39 -2.84
C LEU A 119 -7.78 8.67 -1.52
#